data_AF-M7W2Q1-F1
#
_entry.id   AF-M7W2Q1-F1
#
_cell.length_a   1.000
_cell.length_b   1.000
_cell.length_c   1.000
_cell.angle_alpha   90.00
_cell.angle_beta   90.00
_cell.angle_gamma   90.00
#
_symmetry.space_group_name_H-M   'P 1'
#
loop_
_entity.id
_entity.type
_entity.pdbx_description
1 polymer ?
#
loop_
_entity_poly.entity_id
_entity_poly.type
_entity_poly.pdbx_seq_one_letter_code
_entity_poly.pdbx_strand_id
1 'polypeptide(L)'
;MITLILVLITLSFGRKCYYYIPYQSEPLVDTIDSAFECIEEPTISKDNKNLVINRLKRYLESYVYKDILKNPPNQIGTYHYDKVDIDKEINKINLDEGSVYEFYSQIQKLFISAKDPLLSFAILQKNEISIRNYIAYFYYFLPFNIMIDKEKHMYLIPKYYYKNAKIDVPSEIENNKNNYVNQ
;
A
#
# COMPACT_ATOMS: atom_id res chain seq x y z
N MET A 1 -12.81 34.30 -36.44
CA MET A 1 -12.10 34.18 -35.15
C MET A 1 -12.15 32.71 -34.75
N ILE A 2 -11.02 32.00 -34.86
CA ILE A 2 -10.91 30.61 -34.43
C ILE A 2 -10.31 30.64 -33.03
N THR A 3 -11.13 30.32 -32.02
CA THR A 3 -10.69 30.23 -30.63
C THR A 3 -9.85 28.97 -30.48
N LEU A 4 -8.53 29.13 -30.36
CA LEU A 4 -7.60 28.04 -30.06
C LEU A 4 -7.79 27.65 -28.59
N ILE A 5 -8.47 26.52 -28.33
CA ILE A 5 -8.53 25.94 -26.99
C ILE A 5 -7.17 25.29 -26.74
N LEU A 6 -6.27 26.02 -26.08
CA LEU A 6 -5.05 25.47 -25.51
C LEU A 6 -5.47 24.58 -24.33
N VAL A 7 -5.65 23.29 -24.60
CA VAL A 7 -5.66 22.28 -23.55
C VAL A 7 -4.23 22.22 -23.02
N LEU A 8 -3.98 22.93 -21.92
CA LEU A 8 -2.82 22.73 -21.07
C LEU A 8 -2.90 21.31 -20.51
N ILE A 9 -2.42 20.34 -21.28
CA ILE A 9 -2.01 19.05 -20.72
C ILE A 9 -0.80 19.41 -19.87
N THR A 10 -1.02 19.63 -18.57
CA THR A 10 0.06 19.55 -17.60
C THR A 10 0.57 18.13 -17.69
N LEU A 11 1.58 17.91 -18.55
CA LEU A 11 2.42 16.74 -18.46
C LEU A 11 3.03 16.83 -17.07
N SER A 12 2.46 16.13 -16.08
CA SER A 12 3.18 15.86 -14.85
C SER A 12 4.41 15.10 -15.31
N PHE A 13 5.56 15.75 -15.25
CA PHE A 13 6.83 15.06 -15.37
C PHE A 13 7.03 14.31 -14.05
N GLY A 14 6.21 13.30 -13.78
CA GLY A 14 6.39 12.52 -12.57
C GLY A 14 7.70 11.75 -12.64
N ARG A 15 8.19 11.41 -11.45
CA ARG A 15 9.55 10.90 -11.28
C ARG A 15 9.57 9.41 -11.64
N LYS A 16 10.29 9.06 -12.71
CA LYS A 16 10.65 7.66 -13.02
C LYS A 16 11.33 6.97 -11.84
N CYS A 17 11.19 5.65 -11.73
CA CYS A 17 11.68 4.93 -10.55
C CYS A 17 13.17 5.09 -10.25
N TYR A 18 14.00 5.31 -11.27
CA TYR A 18 15.43 5.53 -11.06
C TYR A 18 15.75 6.78 -10.24
N TYR A 19 14.81 7.71 -10.04
CA TYR A 19 15.01 8.88 -9.17
C TYR A 19 14.85 8.56 -7.69
N TYR A 20 14.22 7.44 -7.34
CA TYR A 20 14.01 6.97 -5.96
C TYR A 20 15.18 6.07 -5.48
N ILE A 21 16.42 6.43 -5.82
CA ILE A 21 17.61 5.61 -5.54
C ILE A 21 17.75 5.39 -4.02
N PRO A 22 17.87 4.13 -3.55
CA PRO A 22 17.96 3.79 -2.12
C PRO A 22 19.21 4.33 -1.39
N TYR A 23 20.14 4.96 -2.11
CA TYR A 23 21.40 5.52 -1.59
C TYR A 23 21.37 7.05 -1.45
N GLN A 24 20.21 7.69 -1.57
CA GLN A 24 20.10 9.11 -1.21
C GLN A 24 20.29 9.25 0.30
N SER A 25 21.17 10.18 0.70
CA SER A 25 21.48 10.48 2.11
C SER A 25 20.29 11.08 2.86
N GLU A 26 19.28 11.56 2.14
CA GLU A 26 18.08 12.17 2.69
C GLU A 26 16.83 11.46 2.18
N PRO A 27 15.81 11.28 3.03
CA PRO A 27 14.54 10.70 2.60
C PRO A 27 13.85 11.65 1.64
N LEU A 28 13.39 11.11 0.51
CA LEU A 28 12.56 11.86 -0.42
C LEU A 28 11.10 11.82 0.03
N VAL A 29 10.50 13.00 0.23
CA VAL A 29 9.05 13.16 0.39
C VAL A 29 8.49 13.59 -0.96
N ASP A 30 7.49 12.87 -1.45
CA ASP A 30 6.84 13.16 -2.74
C ASP A 30 5.31 13.01 -2.60
N THR A 31 4.59 13.50 -3.61
CA THR A 31 3.15 13.36 -3.75
C THR A 31 2.75 11.92 -4.05
N ILE A 32 1.49 11.58 -3.75
CA ILE A 32 0.92 10.27 -4.08
C ILE A 32 1.04 10.01 -5.58
N ASP A 33 0.61 10.94 -6.43
CA ASP A 33 0.62 10.77 -7.89
C ASP A 33 2.03 10.47 -8.43
N SER A 34 3.04 11.25 -8.02
CA SER A 34 4.45 11.03 -8.42
C SER A 34 5.02 9.71 -7.93
N ALA A 35 4.61 9.25 -6.74
CA ALA A 35 5.02 7.95 -6.22
C ALA A 35 4.37 6.82 -7.03
N PHE A 36 3.08 6.93 -7.35
CA PHE A 36 2.35 5.92 -8.10
C PHE A 36 2.80 5.81 -9.56
N GLU A 37 3.22 6.92 -10.20
CA GLU A 37 3.86 6.87 -11.51
C GLU A 37 5.10 5.95 -11.53
N CYS A 38 5.93 5.97 -10.48
CA CYS A 38 7.01 4.98 -10.34
C CYS A 38 6.48 3.60 -10.00
N ILE A 39 5.64 3.46 -8.96
CA ILE A 39 5.18 2.15 -8.47
C ILE A 39 4.51 1.31 -9.58
N GLU A 40 3.85 1.97 -10.53
CA GLU A 40 3.16 1.33 -11.66
C GLU A 40 4.04 1.10 -12.89
N GLU A 41 5.22 1.72 -12.98
CA GLU A 41 6.15 1.57 -14.11
C GLU A 41 6.60 0.10 -14.35
N PRO A 42 6.91 -0.71 -13.32
CA PRO A 42 7.32 -2.09 -13.52
C PRO A 42 6.19 -3.02 -13.96
N THR A 43 6.44 -3.79 -15.02
CA THR A 43 5.51 -4.83 -15.51
C THR A 43 6.00 -6.24 -15.16
N ILE A 44 5.05 -7.18 -15.11
CA ILE A 44 5.30 -8.61 -14.91
C ILE A 44 4.47 -9.43 -15.90
N SER A 45 5.15 -10.35 -16.60
CA SER A 45 4.53 -11.22 -17.59
C SER A 45 3.58 -12.23 -16.96
N LYS A 46 2.60 -12.67 -17.75
CA LYS A 46 1.64 -13.72 -17.40
C LYS A 46 2.30 -15.00 -16.90
N ASP A 47 3.38 -15.44 -17.54
CA ASP A 47 4.11 -16.65 -17.14
C ASP A 47 4.73 -16.52 -15.75
N ASN A 48 5.32 -15.35 -15.45
CA ASN A 48 5.87 -15.08 -14.12
C ASN A 48 4.77 -14.99 -13.05
N LYS A 49 3.63 -14.36 -13.36
CA LYS A 49 2.46 -14.34 -12.46
C LYS A 49 1.98 -15.76 -12.15
N ASN A 50 1.86 -16.61 -13.18
CA ASN A 50 1.49 -18.02 -13.03
C ASN A 50 2.48 -18.78 -12.13
N LEU A 51 3.79 -18.60 -12.33
CA LEU A 51 4.81 -19.24 -11.49
C LEU A 51 4.67 -18.84 -10.02
N VAL A 52 4.42 -17.57 -9.73
CA VAL A 52 4.20 -17.07 -8.36
C VAL A 52 2.94 -17.68 -7.76
N ILE A 53 1.80 -17.62 -8.45
CA ILE A 53 0.52 -18.13 -7.94
C ILE A 53 0.56 -19.64 -7.71
N ASN A 54 1.18 -20.41 -8.61
CA ASN A 54 1.30 -21.86 -8.44
C ASN A 54 2.16 -22.23 -7.23
N ARG A 55 3.26 -21.50 -6.99
CA ARG A 55 4.07 -21.69 -5.77
C ARG A 55 3.29 -21.31 -4.52
N LEU A 56 2.55 -20.19 -4.57
CA LEU A 56 1.75 -19.71 -3.45
C LEU A 56 0.65 -20.71 -3.07
N LYS A 57 -0.08 -21.24 -4.05
CA LYS A 57 -1.08 -22.32 -3.85
C LYS A 57 -0.46 -23.50 -3.10
N ARG A 58 0.70 -23.98 -3.55
CA ARG A 58 1.42 -25.09 -2.90
C ARG A 58 1.81 -24.77 -1.46
N TYR A 59 2.26 -23.55 -1.15
CA TYR A 59 2.56 -23.18 0.25
C TYR A 59 1.30 -23.11 1.11
N LEU A 60 0.20 -22.60 0.54
CA LEU A 60 -1.08 -22.51 1.23
C LEU A 60 -1.74 -23.87 1.48
N GLU A 61 -1.33 -24.94 0.81
CA GLU A 61 -1.73 -26.31 1.18
C GLU A 61 -1.33 -26.65 2.63
N SER A 62 -0.20 -26.12 3.11
CA SER A 62 0.28 -26.34 4.48
C SER A 62 -0.34 -25.42 5.53
N TYR A 63 -1.18 -24.46 5.12
CA TYR A 63 -1.79 -23.51 6.04
C TYR A 63 -3.00 -24.15 6.73
N VAL A 64 -2.81 -24.55 7.99
CA VAL A 64 -3.74 -25.39 8.75
C VAL A 64 -5.07 -24.72 9.09
N TYR A 65 -5.17 -23.39 9.00
CA TYR A 65 -6.37 -22.64 9.40
C TYR A 65 -7.31 -22.30 8.22
N LYS A 66 -7.06 -22.83 7.01
CA LYS A 66 -7.90 -22.55 5.83
C LYS A 66 -9.38 -22.91 6.04
N ASP A 67 -9.64 -24.02 6.71
CA ASP A 67 -10.97 -24.53 7.03
C ASP A 67 -11.73 -23.61 8.00
N ILE A 68 -11.04 -23.13 9.04
CA ILE A 68 -11.58 -22.18 10.03
C ILE A 68 -11.88 -20.84 9.36
N LEU A 69 -11.01 -20.33 8.49
CA LEU A 69 -11.29 -19.08 7.76
C LEU A 69 -12.48 -19.23 6.80
N LYS A 70 -12.59 -20.38 6.14
CA LYS A 70 -13.68 -20.68 5.22
C LYS A 70 -15.01 -20.90 5.95
N ASN A 71 -14.99 -21.45 7.15
CA ASN A 71 -16.17 -21.73 7.95
C ASN A 71 -15.91 -21.32 9.40
N PRO A 72 -15.89 -20.00 9.69
CA PRO A 72 -15.61 -19.54 11.04
C PRO A 72 -16.66 -20.09 12.01
N PRO A 73 -16.28 -20.43 13.26
CA PRO A 73 -17.22 -20.89 14.27
C PRO A 73 -18.38 -19.91 14.42
N ASN A 74 -19.60 -20.43 14.62
CA ASN A 74 -20.76 -19.58 14.89
C ASN A 74 -20.45 -18.68 16.09
N GLN A 75 -20.62 -17.37 15.89
CA GLN A 75 -20.21 -16.35 16.83
C GLN A 75 -20.93 -16.52 18.17
N ILE A 76 -20.16 -16.77 19.23
CA ILE A 76 -20.58 -16.52 20.61
C ILE A 76 -19.83 -15.26 21.04
N GLY A 77 -20.39 -14.06 20.77
CA GLY A 77 -19.79 -12.78 21.19
C GLY A 77 -19.79 -11.69 20.11
N THR A 78 -19.09 -10.58 20.39
CA THR A 78 -19.01 -9.37 19.56
C THR A 78 -17.90 -9.39 18.49
N TYR A 79 -17.14 -10.48 18.38
CA TYR A 79 -16.02 -10.57 17.45
C TYR A 79 -16.49 -10.95 16.04
N HIS A 80 -16.31 -10.02 15.11
CA HIS A 80 -16.66 -10.21 13.71
C HIS A 80 -15.52 -10.89 12.94
N TYR A 81 -15.80 -12.09 12.41
CA TYR A 81 -14.92 -12.82 11.50
C TYR A 81 -15.48 -12.75 10.09
N ASP A 82 -14.69 -12.20 9.16
CA ASP A 82 -15.00 -12.27 7.74
C ASP A 82 -14.66 -13.67 7.23
N LYS A 83 -15.62 -14.29 6.53
CA LYS A 83 -15.38 -15.58 5.89
C LYS A 83 -14.44 -15.40 4.70
N VAL A 84 -13.35 -16.15 4.70
CA VAL A 84 -12.35 -16.13 3.62
C VAL A 84 -12.09 -17.54 3.12
N ASP A 85 -12.44 -17.80 1.86
CA ASP A 85 -12.06 -19.02 1.16
C ASP A 85 -10.78 -18.74 0.36
N ILE A 86 -9.62 -19.00 0.99
CA ILE A 86 -8.30 -18.69 0.40
C ILE A 86 -8.14 -19.35 -0.98
N ASP A 87 -8.58 -20.59 -1.13
CA ASP A 87 -8.44 -21.34 -2.39
C ASP A 87 -9.34 -20.75 -3.48
N LYS A 88 -10.51 -20.20 -3.13
CA LYS A 88 -11.36 -19.45 -4.07
C LYS A 88 -10.78 -18.09 -4.42
N GLU A 89 -10.33 -17.33 -3.43
CA GLU A 89 -9.86 -15.95 -3.63
C GLU A 89 -8.55 -15.88 -4.42
N ILE A 90 -7.61 -16.81 -4.18
CA ILE A 90 -6.36 -16.86 -4.96
C ILE A 90 -6.59 -17.11 -6.46
N ASN A 91 -7.69 -17.77 -6.82
CA ASN A 91 -8.06 -18.02 -8.22
C ASN A 91 -8.67 -16.81 -8.92
N LYS A 92 -9.02 -15.74 -8.20
CA LYS A 92 -9.53 -14.49 -8.78
C LYS A 92 -8.43 -13.50 -9.14
N ILE A 93 -7.18 -13.77 -8.75
CA ILE A 93 -6.06 -12.88 -9.01
C ILE A 93 -5.84 -12.75 -10.52
N ASN A 94 -5.73 -11.52 -11.01
CA ASN A 94 -5.51 -11.26 -12.43
C ASN A 94 -4.10 -11.73 -12.87
N LEU A 95 -4.08 -12.65 -13.83
CA LEU A 95 -2.87 -13.26 -14.38
C LEU A 95 -2.42 -12.64 -15.71
N ASP A 96 -3.20 -11.74 -16.31
CA ASP A 96 -2.79 -11.06 -17.53
C ASP A 96 -1.58 -10.17 -17.28
N GLU A 97 -0.77 -9.93 -18.30
CA GLU A 97 0.40 -9.07 -18.17
C GLU A 97 -0.01 -7.66 -17.69
N GLY A 98 0.79 -7.07 -16.81
CA GLY A 98 0.50 -5.73 -16.28
C GLY A 98 1.39 -5.35 -15.11
N SER A 99 0.92 -4.41 -14.29
CA SER A 99 1.66 -3.84 -13.17
C SER A 99 2.11 -4.90 -12.14
N VAL A 100 3.38 -4.82 -11.74
CA VAL A 100 3.94 -5.60 -10.63
C VAL A 100 3.22 -5.25 -9.33
N TYR A 101 3.00 -3.96 -9.07
CA TYR A 101 2.35 -3.49 -7.86
C TYR A 101 0.91 -3.98 -7.77
N GLU A 102 0.13 -3.87 -8.83
CA GLU A 102 -1.26 -4.32 -8.84
C GLU A 102 -1.36 -5.82 -8.56
N PHE A 103 -0.49 -6.61 -9.21
CA PHE A 103 -0.44 -8.05 -9.02
C PHE A 103 -0.14 -8.45 -7.56
N TYR A 104 0.93 -7.91 -6.98
CA TYR A 104 1.28 -8.24 -5.59
C TYR A 104 0.30 -7.62 -4.57
N SER A 105 -0.33 -6.50 -4.88
CA SER A 105 -1.39 -5.90 -4.04
C SER A 105 -2.61 -6.81 -3.93
N GLN A 106 -2.97 -7.54 -4.99
CA GLN A 106 -4.05 -8.53 -4.94
C GLN A 106 -3.70 -9.70 -4.00
N ILE A 107 -2.44 -10.17 -4.02
CA ILE A 107 -1.95 -11.20 -3.09
C ILE A 107 -1.97 -10.67 -1.65
N GLN A 108 -1.46 -9.46 -1.42
CA GLN A 108 -1.42 -8.85 -0.09
C GLN A 108 -2.84 -8.66 0.49
N LYS A 109 -3.81 -8.23 -0.32
CA LYS A 109 -5.21 -8.10 0.09
C LYS A 109 -5.81 -9.42 0.56
N LEU A 110 -5.48 -10.54 -0.08
CA LEU A 110 -5.90 -11.87 0.35
C LEU A 110 -5.31 -12.24 1.73
N PHE A 111 -4.04 -11.94 1.96
CA PHE A 111 -3.40 -12.26 3.24
C PHE A 111 -3.94 -11.38 4.38
N ILE A 112 -4.19 -10.10 4.11
CA ILE A 112 -4.83 -9.18 5.07
C ILE A 112 -6.26 -9.63 5.39
N SER A 113 -7.04 -10.08 4.40
CA SER A 113 -8.43 -10.50 4.63
C SER A 113 -8.52 -11.74 5.53
N ALA A 114 -7.49 -12.60 5.52
CA ALA A 114 -7.40 -13.74 6.43
C ALA A 114 -7.31 -13.33 7.91
N LYS A 115 -6.94 -12.08 8.23
CA LYS A 115 -6.80 -11.54 9.60
C LYS A 115 -5.90 -12.39 10.51
N ASP A 116 -4.95 -13.13 9.94
CA ASP A 116 -3.95 -13.89 10.68
C ASP A 116 -2.60 -13.16 10.62
N PRO A 117 -2.09 -12.63 11.75
CA PRO A 117 -0.80 -11.94 11.78
C PRO A 117 0.40 -12.86 11.46
N LEU A 118 0.23 -14.19 11.55
CA LEU A 118 1.26 -15.17 11.18
C LEU A 118 1.23 -15.53 9.70
N LEU A 119 0.11 -15.26 9.01
CA LEU A 119 0.00 -15.41 7.57
C LEU A 119 0.44 -14.12 6.87
N SER A 120 1.70 -14.07 6.46
CA SER A 120 2.28 -12.90 5.78
C SER A 120 2.86 -13.26 4.41
N PHE A 121 2.82 -12.30 3.51
CA PHE A 121 3.46 -12.35 2.21
C PHE A 121 4.44 -11.20 2.12
N ALA A 122 5.66 -11.45 1.65
CA ALA A 122 6.67 -10.44 1.45
C ALA A 122 7.41 -10.67 0.13
N ILE A 123 7.63 -9.60 -0.62
CA ILE A 123 8.53 -9.60 -1.78
C ILE A 123 9.94 -9.45 -1.22
N LEU A 124 10.71 -10.55 -1.23
CA LEU A 124 12.09 -10.50 -0.76
C LEU A 124 12.94 -9.66 -1.72
N GLN A 125 13.72 -8.76 -1.13
CA GLN A 125 14.76 -8.02 -1.85
C GLN A 125 15.85 -9.00 -2.28
N LYS A 126 16.35 -8.83 -3.51
CA LYS A 126 17.60 -9.47 -3.93
C LYS A 126 18.70 -8.41 -3.85
N ASN A 127 19.90 -8.79 -3.42
CA ASN A 127 21.06 -7.91 -3.19
C ASN A 127 21.55 -7.09 -4.42
N GLU A 128 20.85 -7.15 -5.56
CA GLU A 128 21.17 -6.40 -6.78
C GLU A 128 20.20 -5.23 -6.93
N ILE A 129 20.65 -4.16 -7.60
CA ILE A 129 19.83 -3.01 -8.04
C ILE A 129 18.83 -3.51 -9.09
N SER A 130 17.85 -4.30 -8.65
CA SER A 130 16.76 -4.80 -9.48
C SER A 130 15.53 -3.93 -9.21
N ILE A 131 14.70 -3.78 -10.24
CA ILE A 131 13.43 -3.04 -10.16
C ILE A 131 12.53 -3.52 -9.00
N ARG A 132 12.74 -4.75 -8.51
CA ARG A 132 12.05 -5.31 -7.33
C ARG A 132 12.32 -4.55 -6.03
N ASN A 133 13.39 -3.78 -5.94
CA ASN A 133 13.69 -3.00 -4.74
C ASN A 133 12.76 -1.79 -4.60
N TYR A 134 12.25 -1.20 -5.68
CA TYR A 134 11.50 0.07 -5.60
C TYR A 134 10.19 -0.04 -4.83
N ILE A 135 9.43 -1.13 -5.00
CA ILE A 135 8.13 -1.29 -4.34
C ILE A 135 8.28 -1.48 -2.81
N ALA A 136 9.41 -2.04 -2.36
CA ALA A 136 9.63 -2.34 -0.94
C ALA A 136 9.96 -1.11 -0.07
N TYR A 137 10.29 0.05 -0.67
CA TYR A 137 10.79 1.23 0.05
C TYR A 137 9.80 2.41 0.11
N PHE A 138 8.59 2.28 -0.41
CA PHE A 138 7.57 3.32 -0.25
C PHE A 138 6.93 3.24 1.14
N TYR A 139 7.01 4.34 1.88
CA TYR A 139 6.34 4.52 3.16
C TYR A 139 5.29 5.61 3.04
N TYR A 140 4.06 5.28 3.40
CA TYR A 140 3.00 6.25 3.56
C TYR A 140 2.98 6.73 5.01
N PHE A 141 2.79 8.02 5.21
CA PHE A 141 2.63 8.60 6.53
C PHE A 141 1.60 9.74 6.48
N LEU A 142 0.93 9.97 7.60
CA LEU A 142 0.09 11.15 7.77
C LEU A 142 0.98 12.36 8.10
N PRO A 143 0.68 13.56 7.55
CA PRO A 143 1.41 14.78 7.87
C PRO A 143 1.06 15.34 9.27
N PHE A 144 0.52 14.49 10.16
CA PHE A 144 0.17 14.79 11.54
C PHE A 144 0.15 13.51 12.38
N ASN A 145 0.22 13.69 13.70
CA ASN A 145 -0.03 12.64 14.68
C ASN A 145 -1.44 12.83 15.28
N ILE A 146 -2.08 11.73 15.65
CA ILE A 146 -3.32 11.76 16.42
C ILE A 146 -2.96 11.62 17.90
N MET A 147 -3.35 12.61 18.70
CA MET A 147 -3.20 12.58 20.15
C MET A 147 -4.60 12.52 20.77
N ILE A 148 -4.80 11.61 21.73
CA ILE A 148 -6.03 11.54 22.51
C ILE A 148 -5.65 11.82 23.96
N ASP A 149 -6.26 12.84 24.57
CA ASP A 149 -5.99 13.17 25.96
C ASP A 149 -6.80 12.29 26.94
N LYS A 150 -6.65 12.57 28.25
CA LYS A 150 -7.37 11.83 29.31
C LYS A 150 -8.89 12.07 29.29
N GLU A 151 -9.32 13.20 28.76
CA GLU A 151 -10.73 13.59 28.63
C GLU A 151 -11.34 13.06 27.32
N LYS A 152 -10.56 12.29 26.54
CA LYS A 152 -10.92 11.71 25.24
C LYS A 152 -11.09 12.74 24.14
N HIS A 153 -10.50 13.93 24.28
CA HIS A 153 -10.39 14.88 23.19
C HIS A 153 -9.32 14.42 22.22
N MET A 154 -9.65 14.48 20.92
CA MET A 154 -8.75 14.11 19.83
C MET A 154 -8.12 15.37 19.23
N TYR A 155 -6.80 15.41 19.12
CA TYR A 155 -6.03 16.48 18.51
C TYR A 155 -5.23 15.95 17.32
N LEU A 156 -5.17 16.75 16.26
CA LEU A 156 -4.31 16.50 15.11
C LEU A 156 -3.08 17.40 15.22
N ILE A 157 -1.94 16.81 15.56
CA ILE A 157 -0.69 17.55 15.79
C ILE A 157 0.13 17.55 14.50
N PRO A 158 0.36 18.72 13.86
CA PRO A 158 1.15 18.82 12.64
C PRO A 158 2.51 18.15 12.74
N LYS A 159 2.94 17.51 11.64
CA LYS A 159 4.27 16.94 11.49
C LYS A 159 4.98 17.66 10.35
N TYR A 160 5.84 18.60 10.71
CA TYR A 160 6.59 19.42 9.75
C TYR A 160 7.77 18.70 9.10
N TYR A 161 8.22 17.60 9.70
CA TYR A 161 9.40 16.87 9.24
C TYR A 161 9.22 15.35 9.33
N TYR A 162 9.69 14.64 8.30
CA TYR A 162 9.93 13.20 8.34
C TYR A 162 11.43 12.94 8.28
N LYS A 163 12.02 12.50 9.40
CA LYS A 163 13.47 12.50 9.62
C LYS A 163 14.01 13.91 9.32
N ASN A 164 14.80 14.09 8.25
CA ASN A 164 15.38 15.37 7.86
C ASN A 164 14.62 16.08 6.73
N ALA A 165 13.61 15.43 6.13
CA ALA A 165 12.85 16.01 5.03
C ALA A 165 11.69 16.86 5.55
N LYS A 166 11.54 18.06 5.00
CA LYS A 166 10.39 18.93 5.27
C LYS A 166 9.13 18.33 4.63
N ILE A 167 8.02 18.41 5.34
CA ILE A 167 6.70 18.00 4.88
C ILE A 167 5.84 19.25 4.69
N ASP A 168 5.09 19.28 3.58
CA ASP A 168 4.03 20.26 3.38
C ASP A 168 2.78 19.81 4.13
N VAL A 169 2.51 20.43 5.28
CA VAL A 169 1.34 20.15 6.11
C VAL A 169 0.12 20.89 5.54
N PRO A 170 -1.03 20.22 5.35
CA PRO A 170 -2.25 20.88 4.90
C PRO A 170 -2.69 22.00 5.84
N SER A 171 -3.18 23.10 5.29
CA SER A 171 -3.58 24.29 6.05
C SER A 171 -4.67 23.99 7.08
N GLU A 172 -5.55 23.04 6.79
CA GLU A 172 -6.64 22.57 7.64
C GLU A 172 -6.11 21.92 8.91
N ILE A 173 -4.98 21.20 8.81
CA ILE A 173 -4.31 20.59 9.96
C ILE A 173 -3.62 21.67 10.79
N GLU A 174 -2.95 22.63 10.14
CA GLU A 174 -2.34 23.78 10.83
C GLU A 174 -3.36 24.62 11.61
N ASN A 175 -4.47 24.95 10.97
CA ASN A 175 -5.50 25.81 11.53
C ASN A 175 -6.20 25.15 12.72
N ASN A 176 -6.24 23.81 12.76
CA ASN A 176 -6.93 23.05 13.80
C ASN A 176 -6.01 22.45 14.87
N LYS A 177 -4.70 22.73 14.86
CA LYS A 177 -3.74 22.10 15.81
C LYS A 177 -4.04 22.30 17.30
N ASN A 178 -4.79 23.35 17.64
CA ASN A 178 -5.18 23.69 19.01
C ASN A 178 -6.66 23.38 19.31
N ASN A 179 -7.41 22.90 18.32
CA ASN A 179 -8.81 22.55 18.48
C ASN A 179 -8.93 21.02 18.55
N TYR A 180 -9.76 20.52 19.45
CA TYR A 180 -10.09 19.11 19.42
C TYR A 180 -11.14 18.83 18.33
N VAL A 181 -11.08 17.63 17.74
CA VAL A 181 -12.03 17.20 16.71
C VAL A 181 -13.40 16.99 17.35
N ASN A 182 -14.37 17.82 16.99
CA ASN A 182 -15.78 17.63 17.36
C ASN A 182 -16.35 16.47 16.52
N GLN A 183 -16.90 15.44 17.18
CA GLN A 183 -17.62 14.34 16.54
C GLN A 183 -19.08 14.71 16.26
#